data_AF-A0A4R9A8C1-F1
#
_entry.id   AF-A0A4R9A8C1-F1
#
_cell.length_a   1.000
_cell.length_b   1.000
_cell.length_c   1.000
_cell.angle_alpha   90.00
_cell.angle_beta   90.00
_cell.angle_gamma   90.00
#
_symmetry.space_group_name_H-M   'P 1'
#
loop_
_entity.id
_entity.type
_entity.pdbx_description
1 polymer ?
#
loop_
_entity_poly.entity_id
_entity_poly.type
_entity_poly.pdbx_seq_one_letter_code
_entity_poly.pdbx_strand_id
1 'polypeptide(L)'
;MASTDSGSAIAPTHRWLRLLWIVPAALVLFAGVVLAARGIRSLPEVQSFLAVYPGTTTLPDSAPVGIPAWLAWQHGLNAFFLFFIIRTGWQIRRTGRPTSFWKRTNTGLLRTKRPPTRIGLNVWLHLGWDTLWVLNGVLFYVLLFATGQWLRLVPVTWSIVPNAASAALQYASLDWPMENGWINYNALQTISYFLVVFVAAPLALLTGLRLSPSWTSRRMSALFPIRVARALHVAVMLFFVAFISVHVFLVFTTGALRNLNHMYAAQDGEGWHGFAIFAGALVVTIVVWAAARPRVVRAIAALTGTITDRPAPPPQPAP
;
A
#
# COMPACT_ATOMS: atom_id res chain seq x y z
N MET A 1 -62.56 -11.14 -13.95
CA MET A 1 -61.29 -11.84 -13.68
C MET A 1 -60.17 -10.83 -13.78
N ALA A 2 -59.66 -10.36 -12.65
CA ALA A 2 -58.50 -9.47 -12.58
C ALA A 2 -57.46 -10.14 -11.69
N SER A 3 -56.34 -10.53 -12.28
CA SER A 3 -55.17 -11.09 -11.59
C SER A 3 -54.28 -9.93 -11.14
N THR A 4 -54.24 -9.68 -9.84
CA THR A 4 -53.29 -8.75 -9.21
C THR A 4 -51.92 -9.41 -9.08
N ASP A 5 -50.95 -8.83 -9.76
CA ASP A 5 -49.53 -9.16 -9.71
C ASP A 5 -48.93 -8.56 -8.42
N SER A 6 -48.52 -9.40 -7.47
CA SER A 6 -47.89 -8.98 -6.21
C SER A 6 -46.37 -8.94 -6.38
N GLY A 7 -45.85 -7.75 -6.67
CA GLY A 7 -44.43 -7.46 -6.71
C GLY A 7 -43.75 -7.81 -5.38
N SER A 8 -42.75 -8.68 -5.41
CA SER A 8 -41.92 -9.01 -4.27
C SER A 8 -40.97 -7.84 -3.97
N ALA A 9 -41.27 -7.12 -2.89
CA ALA A 9 -40.36 -6.11 -2.35
C ALA A 9 -39.08 -6.80 -1.83
N ILE A 10 -37.94 -6.46 -2.44
CA ILE A 10 -36.62 -6.93 -2.00
C ILE A 10 -36.35 -6.38 -0.60
N ALA A 11 -36.40 -7.24 0.42
CA ALA A 11 -36.08 -6.85 1.79
C ALA A 11 -34.61 -6.37 1.90
N PRO A 12 -34.35 -5.19 2.48
CA PRO A 12 -32.99 -4.66 2.59
C PRO A 12 -32.13 -5.58 3.46
N THR A 13 -31.05 -6.09 2.88
CA THR A 13 -30.14 -7.02 3.56
C THR A 13 -29.55 -6.40 4.85
N HIS A 14 -29.48 -7.20 5.92
CA HIS A 14 -29.03 -6.92 7.30
C HIS A 14 -27.73 -6.06 7.44
N ARG A 15 -26.93 -5.90 6.38
CA ARG A 15 -25.71 -5.08 6.39
C ARG A 15 -26.01 -3.58 6.49
N TRP A 16 -27.08 -3.10 5.86
CA TRP A 16 -27.47 -1.68 5.91
C TRP A 16 -27.95 -1.26 7.31
N LEU A 17 -28.66 -2.15 8.00
CA LEU A 17 -29.05 -1.97 9.40
C LEU A 17 -27.86 -1.96 10.37
N ARG A 18 -26.79 -2.72 10.07
CA ARG A 18 -25.54 -2.64 10.86
C ARG A 18 -24.78 -1.34 10.60
N LEU A 19 -24.72 -0.87 9.35
CA LEU A 19 -24.07 0.40 9.00
C LEU A 19 -24.77 1.61 9.65
N LEU A 20 -26.09 1.56 9.80
CA LEU A 20 -26.90 2.58 10.48
C LEU A 20 -26.47 2.84 11.93
N TRP A 21 -25.89 1.86 12.63
CA TRP A 21 -25.39 2.02 14.00
C TRP A 21 -23.87 2.17 14.07
N ILE A 22 -23.14 1.50 13.17
CA ILE A 22 -21.67 1.57 13.12
C ILE A 22 -21.20 2.99 12.77
N VAL A 23 -21.84 3.64 11.80
CA VAL A 23 -21.42 4.99 11.37
C VAL A 23 -21.61 6.01 12.50
N PRO A 24 -22.79 6.14 13.14
CA PRO A 24 -22.94 7.03 14.29
C PRO A 24 -21.99 6.69 15.44
N ALA A 25 -21.81 5.41 15.77
CA ALA A 25 -20.90 5.00 16.84
C ALA A 25 -19.44 5.39 16.53
N ALA A 26 -18.99 5.22 15.29
CA ALA A 26 -17.66 5.64 14.86
C ALA A 26 -17.51 7.17 14.91
N LEU A 27 -18.55 7.92 14.53
CA LEU A 27 -18.56 9.38 14.62
C LEU A 27 -18.51 9.87 16.06
N VAL A 28 -19.27 9.26 16.97
CA VAL A 28 -19.25 9.57 18.40
C VAL A 28 -17.88 9.26 18.99
N LEU A 29 -17.30 8.10 18.68
CA LEU A 29 -15.95 7.74 19.11
C LEU A 29 -14.91 8.75 18.60
N PHE A 30 -14.99 9.10 17.31
CA PHE A 30 -14.09 10.09 16.70
C PHE A 30 -14.24 11.46 17.37
N ALA A 31 -15.46 11.95 17.57
CA ALA A 31 -15.71 13.19 18.27
C ALA A 31 -15.17 13.15 19.70
N GLY A 32 -15.34 12.02 20.40
CA GLY A 32 -14.76 11.81 21.73
C GLY A 32 -13.23 11.90 21.74
N VAL A 33 -12.55 11.28 20.77
CA VAL A 33 -11.09 11.38 20.59
C VAL A 33 -10.67 12.83 20.33
N VAL A 34 -11.37 13.55 19.45
CA VAL A 34 -11.06 14.96 19.14
C VAL A 34 -11.23 15.84 20.37
N LEU A 35 -12.34 15.71 21.09
CA LEU A 35 -12.62 16.48 22.30
C LEU A 35 -11.60 16.18 23.40
N ALA A 36 -11.26 14.90 23.61
CA ALA A 36 -10.21 14.50 24.55
C ALA A 36 -8.85 15.09 24.17
N ALA A 37 -8.45 15.01 22.88
CA ALA A 37 -7.21 15.59 22.40
C ALA A 37 -7.16 17.11 22.58
N ARG A 38 -8.26 17.82 22.30
CA ARG A 38 -8.37 19.26 22.55
C ARG A 38 -8.30 19.61 24.04
N GLY A 39 -8.97 18.84 24.89
CA GLY A 39 -8.90 19.01 26.34
C GLY A 39 -7.48 18.79 26.88
N ILE A 40 -6.80 17.73 26.45
CA ILE A 40 -5.40 17.46 26.81
C ILE A 40 -4.49 18.61 26.38
N ARG A 41 -4.69 19.18 25.18
CA ARG A 41 -3.92 20.34 24.69
C ARG A 41 -4.14 21.63 25.49
N SER A 42 -5.27 21.77 26.20
CA SER A 42 -5.49 22.94 27.07
C SER A 42 -4.73 22.89 28.40
N LEU A 43 -4.11 21.76 28.75
CA LEU A 43 -3.32 21.63 29.97
C LEU A 43 -1.98 22.40 29.84
N PRO A 44 -1.59 23.23 30.84
CA PRO A 44 -0.35 24.02 30.79
C PRO A 44 0.92 23.19 30.55
N GLU A 45 0.97 21.98 31.13
CA GLU A 45 2.10 21.05 30.99
C GLU A 45 2.22 20.56 29.54
N VAL A 46 1.09 20.29 28.90
CA VAL A 46 1.05 19.85 27.50
C VAL A 46 1.41 20.99 26.57
N GLN A 47 0.97 22.23 26.84
CA GLN A 47 1.40 23.40 26.07
C GLN A 47 2.90 23.61 26.16
N SER A 48 3.47 23.46 27.35
CA SER A 48 4.92 23.55 27.58
C SER A 48 5.66 22.44 26.85
N PHE A 49 5.14 21.21 26.87
CA PHE A 49 5.67 20.09 26.10
C PHE A 49 5.64 20.35 24.59
N LEU A 50 4.53 20.86 24.06
CA LEU A 50 4.39 21.19 22.64
C LEU A 50 5.29 22.36 22.21
N ALA A 51 5.61 23.29 23.11
CA ALA A 51 6.57 24.36 22.83
C ALA A 51 8.02 23.82 22.71
N VAL A 52 8.40 22.84 23.54
CA VAL A 52 9.71 22.16 23.47
C VAL A 52 9.77 21.19 22.29
N TYR A 53 8.67 20.49 22.01
CA TYR A 53 8.56 19.49 20.95
C TYR A 53 7.42 19.87 19.99
N PRO A 54 7.68 20.73 19.00
CA PRO A 54 6.64 21.27 18.12
C PRO A 54 6.06 20.24 17.15
N GLY A 55 6.64 19.04 17.05
CA GLY A 55 6.21 17.99 16.12
C GLY A 55 7.20 17.73 14.98
N THR A 56 8.31 18.47 14.92
CA THR A 56 9.34 18.36 13.88
C THR A 56 10.71 18.23 14.50
N THR A 57 11.61 17.48 13.85
CA THR A 57 13.02 17.38 14.23
C THR A 57 13.90 18.01 13.18
N THR A 58 14.96 18.73 13.53
CA THR A 58 15.89 19.25 12.53
C THR A 58 16.60 18.12 11.78
N LEU A 59 16.75 18.29 10.46
CA LEU A 59 17.58 17.40 9.66
C LEU A 59 19.05 17.84 9.77
N PRO A 60 20.03 16.92 9.59
CA PRO A 60 21.44 17.29 9.48
C PRO A 60 21.67 18.26 8.32
N ASP A 61 22.69 19.13 8.44
CA ASP A 61 23.02 20.12 7.40
C ASP A 61 23.38 19.49 6.04
N SER A 62 23.81 18.22 6.05
CA SER A 62 24.10 17.44 4.85
C SER A 62 22.86 16.85 4.18
N ALA A 63 21.67 16.96 4.80
CA ALA A 63 20.45 16.41 4.24
C ALA A 63 19.99 17.22 3.02
N PRO A 64 19.63 16.56 1.91
CA PRO A 64 19.15 17.26 0.73
C PRO A 64 17.79 17.91 1.01
N VAL A 65 17.59 19.10 0.44
CA VAL A 65 16.33 19.83 0.46
C VAL A 65 15.53 19.55 -0.81
N GLY A 66 14.21 19.44 -0.67
CA GLY A 66 13.29 19.21 -1.76
C GLY A 66 13.21 17.77 -2.22
N ILE A 67 12.43 17.56 -3.27
CA ILE A 67 12.12 16.25 -3.83
C ILE A 67 12.70 16.17 -5.24
N PRO A 68 13.72 15.34 -5.49
CA PRO A 68 14.28 15.21 -6.84
C PRO A 68 13.28 14.49 -7.75
N ALA A 69 13.37 14.79 -9.06
CA ALA A 69 12.46 14.20 -10.05
C ALA A 69 12.40 12.67 -9.98
N TRP A 70 13.53 12.01 -9.68
CA TRP A 70 13.56 10.56 -9.55
C TRP A 70 12.67 10.02 -8.42
N LEU A 71 12.64 10.74 -7.31
CA LEU A 71 11.85 10.37 -6.14
C LEU A 71 10.36 10.58 -6.43
N ALA A 72 10.01 11.65 -7.14
CA ALA A 72 8.64 11.94 -7.54
C ALA A 72 8.05 10.86 -8.47
N TRP A 73 8.75 10.49 -9.56
CA TRP A 73 8.22 9.45 -10.45
C TRP A 73 8.25 8.06 -9.80
N GLN A 74 9.22 7.76 -8.95
CA GLN A 74 9.23 6.49 -8.20
C GLN A 74 8.12 6.42 -7.17
N HIS A 75 7.71 7.53 -6.56
CA HIS A 75 6.54 7.59 -5.70
C HIS A 75 5.27 7.19 -6.47
N GLY A 76 5.01 7.83 -7.62
CA GLY A 76 3.87 7.48 -8.48
C GLY A 76 3.91 6.03 -8.98
N LEU A 77 5.08 5.55 -9.38
CA LEU A 77 5.25 4.17 -9.85
C LEU A 77 5.06 3.13 -8.73
N ASN A 78 5.51 3.43 -7.50
CA ASN A 78 5.25 2.57 -6.35
C ASN A 78 3.77 2.52 -5.99
N ALA A 79 3.04 3.64 -6.04
CA ALA A 79 1.60 3.66 -5.85
C ALA A 79 0.87 2.76 -6.87
N PHE A 80 1.28 2.85 -8.14
CA PHE A 80 0.79 1.97 -9.21
C PHE A 80 1.04 0.49 -8.92
N PHE A 81 2.27 0.10 -8.56
CA PHE A 81 2.57 -1.30 -8.25
C PHE A 81 1.83 -1.82 -7.02
N LEU A 82 1.83 -1.06 -5.92
CA LEU A 82 1.15 -1.46 -4.68
C LEU A 82 -0.35 -1.69 -4.91
N PHE A 83 -1.01 -0.88 -5.75
CA PHE A 83 -2.41 -1.12 -6.12
C PHE A 83 -2.62 -2.52 -6.71
N PHE A 84 -1.80 -2.92 -7.69
CA PHE A 84 -1.93 -4.22 -8.33
C PHE A 84 -1.48 -5.39 -7.44
N ILE A 85 -0.44 -5.20 -6.63
CA ILE A 85 0.03 -6.21 -5.67
C ILE A 85 -1.06 -6.48 -4.62
N ILE A 86 -1.61 -5.43 -4.00
CA ILE A 86 -2.69 -5.57 -3.00
C ILE A 86 -3.92 -6.24 -3.64
N ARG A 87 -4.32 -5.79 -4.83
CA ARG A 87 -5.47 -6.37 -5.55
C ARG A 87 -5.27 -7.87 -5.81
N THR A 88 -4.12 -8.24 -6.35
CA THR A 88 -3.84 -9.63 -6.73
C THR A 88 -3.61 -10.52 -5.51
N GLY A 89 -2.99 -10.01 -4.45
CA GLY A 89 -2.86 -10.69 -3.16
C GLY A 89 -4.23 -10.94 -2.51
N TRP A 90 -5.12 -9.95 -2.54
CA TRP A 90 -6.50 -10.11 -2.07
C TRP A 90 -7.29 -11.12 -2.91
N GLN A 91 -7.09 -11.13 -4.24
CA GLN A 91 -7.68 -12.14 -5.12
C GLN A 91 -7.21 -13.54 -4.75
N ILE A 92 -5.90 -13.77 -4.57
CA ILE A 92 -5.35 -15.07 -4.15
C ILE A 92 -5.96 -15.52 -2.82
N ARG A 93 -6.20 -14.59 -1.89
CA ARG A 93 -6.82 -14.90 -0.60
C ARG A 93 -8.29 -15.29 -0.71
N ARG A 94 -9.06 -14.67 -1.62
CA ARG A 94 -10.51 -14.91 -1.76
C ARG A 94 -10.86 -16.01 -2.76
N THR A 95 -10.10 -16.16 -3.82
CA THR A 95 -10.30 -17.21 -4.82
C THR A 95 -9.58 -18.46 -4.32
N GLY A 96 -10.34 -19.51 -3.99
CA GLY A 96 -9.81 -20.75 -3.42
C GLY A 96 -8.85 -21.50 -4.37
N ARG A 97 -9.19 -22.73 -4.77
CA ARG A 97 -8.29 -23.52 -5.62
C ARG A 97 -8.23 -22.93 -7.04
N PRO A 98 -7.04 -22.57 -7.59
CA PRO A 98 -6.91 -21.98 -8.92
C PRO A 98 -7.56 -22.85 -10.01
N THR A 99 -8.26 -22.25 -10.97
CA THR A 99 -8.86 -22.95 -12.11
C THR A 99 -7.94 -23.00 -13.33
N SER A 100 -7.17 -21.92 -13.54
CA SER A 100 -6.14 -21.83 -14.57
C SER A 100 -4.74 -21.83 -13.96
N PHE A 101 -3.83 -22.52 -14.63
CA PHE A 101 -2.45 -22.68 -14.23
C PHE A 101 -1.50 -22.25 -15.33
N TRP A 102 -0.36 -21.73 -14.93
CA TRP A 102 0.75 -21.39 -15.79
C TRP A 102 1.97 -22.26 -15.46
N LYS A 103 2.71 -22.69 -16.48
CA LYS A 103 3.99 -23.40 -16.35
C LYS A 103 4.99 -22.77 -17.31
N ARG A 104 6.11 -22.28 -16.76
CA ARG A 104 7.18 -21.65 -17.54
C ARG A 104 7.70 -22.55 -18.68
N THR A 105 8.02 -21.97 -19.81
CA THR A 105 8.82 -22.60 -20.87
C THR A 105 10.31 -22.32 -20.66
N ASN A 106 11.19 -23.31 -20.79
CA ASN A 106 12.64 -23.14 -20.62
C ASN A 106 13.39 -23.04 -21.97
N THR A 107 12.66 -22.65 -23.03
CA THR A 107 13.14 -22.67 -24.42
C THR A 107 13.40 -21.27 -24.99
N GLY A 108 12.89 -20.20 -24.35
CA GLY A 108 13.05 -18.81 -24.80
C GLY A 108 14.30 -18.10 -24.27
N LEU A 109 14.28 -16.75 -24.32
CA LEU A 109 15.39 -15.86 -23.94
C LEU A 109 15.80 -15.99 -22.46
N LEU A 110 14.82 -16.21 -21.57
CA LEU A 110 15.06 -16.37 -20.14
C LEU A 110 15.11 -17.87 -19.78
N ARG A 111 16.33 -18.43 -19.76
CA ARG A 111 16.58 -19.79 -19.31
C ARG A 111 16.94 -19.84 -17.84
N THR A 112 16.35 -20.79 -17.13
CA THR A 112 16.62 -21.00 -15.71
C THR A 112 17.14 -22.42 -15.48
N LYS A 113 18.01 -22.57 -14.48
CA LYS A 113 18.62 -23.88 -14.14
C LYS A 113 17.61 -24.87 -13.54
N ARG A 114 16.54 -24.37 -12.89
CA ARG A 114 15.58 -25.21 -12.17
C ARG A 114 14.43 -25.67 -13.08
N PRO A 115 13.90 -26.89 -12.91
CA PRO A 115 12.77 -27.38 -13.69
C PRO A 115 11.55 -26.45 -13.52
N PRO A 116 10.75 -26.21 -14.59
CA PRO A 116 9.55 -25.41 -14.50
C PRO A 116 8.51 -26.00 -13.54
N THR A 117 8.05 -25.18 -12.59
CA THR A 117 6.95 -25.51 -11.68
C THR A 117 5.63 -24.97 -12.20
N ARG A 118 4.55 -25.72 -11.98
CA ARG A 118 3.18 -25.30 -12.31
C ARG A 118 2.64 -24.46 -11.16
N ILE A 119 2.12 -23.27 -11.46
CA ILE A 119 1.57 -22.34 -10.47
C ILE A 119 0.20 -21.82 -10.94
N GLY A 120 -0.64 -21.34 -10.01
CA GLY A 120 -1.91 -20.71 -10.38
C GLY A 120 -1.68 -19.43 -11.19
N LEU A 121 -2.54 -19.14 -12.17
CA LEU A 121 -2.40 -17.95 -13.01
C LEU A 121 -2.50 -16.63 -12.20
N ASN A 122 -3.29 -16.62 -11.13
CA ASN A 122 -3.37 -15.51 -10.17
C ASN A 122 -2.06 -15.32 -9.39
N VAL A 123 -1.41 -16.42 -8.98
CA VAL A 123 -0.09 -16.39 -8.33
C VAL A 123 0.98 -15.90 -9.29
N TRP A 124 0.95 -16.36 -10.55
CA TRP A 124 1.84 -15.85 -11.59
C TRP A 124 1.70 -14.33 -11.77
N LEU A 125 0.46 -13.83 -11.83
CA LEU A 125 0.21 -12.39 -11.99
C LEU A 125 0.72 -11.58 -10.78
N HIS A 126 0.49 -12.06 -9.56
CA HIS A 126 0.99 -11.41 -8.35
C HIS A 126 2.53 -11.35 -8.34
N LEU A 127 3.19 -12.48 -8.59
CA LEU A 127 4.66 -12.55 -8.67
C LEU A 127 5.23 -11.67 -9.79
N GLY A 128 4.48 -11.49 -10.90
CA GLY A 128 4.86 -10.56 -11.97
C GLY A 128 4.92 -9.12 -11.47
N TRP A 129 3.89 -8.66 -10.78
CA TRP A 129 3.87 -7.33 -10.16
C TRP A 129 4.93 -7.19 -9.07
N ASP A 130 5.08 -8.19 -8.20
CA ASP A 130 6.10 -8.21 -7.15
C ASP A 130 7.50 -8.07 -7.76
N THR A 131 7.78 -8.77 -8.86
CA THR A 131 9.08 -8.70 -9.53
C THR A 131 9.37 -7.30 -10.04
N LEU A 132 8.41 -6.65 -10.72
CA LEU A 132 8.56 -5.28 -11.20
C LEU A 132 8.74 -4.29 -10.04
N TRP A 133 7.98 -4.48 -8.96
CA TRP A 133 8.08 -3.67 -7.76
C TRP A 133 9.42 -3.82 -7.05
N VAL A 134 9.96 -5.05 -6.95
CA VAL A 134 11.30 -5.29 -6.37
C VAL A 134 12.39 -4.67 -7.22
N LEU A 135 12.32 -4.77 -8.55
CA LEU A 135 13.29 -4.12 -9.44
C LEU A 135 13.27 -2.60 -9.25
N ASN A 136 12.07 -2.00 -9.19
CA ASN A 136 11.91 -0.58 -8.85
C ASN A 136 12.45 -0.26 -7.46
N GLY A 137 12.18 -1.11 -6.46
CA GLY A 137 12.66 -0.95 -5.09
C GLY A 137 14.18 -1.01 -4.97
N VAL A 138 14.86 -1.87 -5.72
CA VAL A 138 16.33 -1.90 -5.77
C VAL A 138 16.86 -0.59 -6.32
N LEU A 139 16.30 -0.10 -7.44
CA LEU A 139 16.67 1.19 -8.00
C LEU A 139 16.39 2.35 -7.03
N PHE A 140 15.25 2.32 -6.34
CA PHE A 140 14.89 3.28 -5.30
C PHE A 140 15.92 3.30 -4.18
N TYR A 141 16.29 2.14 -3.64
CA TYR A 141 17.28 2.04 -2.56
C TYR A 141 18.65 2.58 -3.01
N VAL A 142 19.10 2.22 -4.21
CA VAL A 142 20.36 2.74 -4.75
C VAL A 142 20.34 4.27 -4.83
N LEU A 143 19.30 4.87 -5.42
CA LEU A 143 19.19 6.32 -5.54
C LEU A 143 18.99 7.01 -4.18
N LEU A 144 18.22 6.41 -3.28
CA LEU A 144 17.95 6.91 -1.94
C LEU A 144 19.24 7.08 -1.14
N PHE A 145 20.12 6.08 -1.19
CA PHE A 145 21.41 6.15 -0.50
C PHE A 145 22.43 7.01 -1.26
N ALA A 146 22.51 6.88 -2.59
CA ALA A 146 23.48 7.63 -3.40
C ALA A 146 23.25 9.15 -3.38
N THR A 147 22.00 9.61 -3.20
CA THR A 147 21.64 11.03 -3.18
C THR A 147 21.45 11.62 -1.78
N GLY A 148 21.67 10.84 -0.73
CA GLY A 148 21.48 11.28 0.67
C GLY A 148 20.02 11.45 1.10
N GLN A 149 19.05 11.14 0.22
CA GLN A 149 17.61 11.29 0.50
C GLN A 149 17.12 10.41 1.66
N TRP A 150 17.85 9.34 2.01
CA TRP A 150 17.59 8.54 3.20
C TRP A 150 17.60 9.34 4.51
N LEU A 151 18.36 10.44 4.59
CA LEU A 151 18.44 11.31 5.78
C LEU A 151 17.10 11.94 6.15
N ARG A 152 16.19 12.08 5.18
CA ARG A 152 14.82 12.59 5.39
C ARG A 152 13.87 11.52 5.94
N LEU A 153 14.26 10.24 5.89
CA LEU A 153 13.42 9.10 6.25
C LEU A 153 13.88 8.40 7.52
N VAL A 154 15.18 8.39 7.81
CA VAL A 154 15.73 7.69 8.96
C VAL A 154 15.79 8.65 10.16
N PRO A 155 15.15 8.32 11.29
CA PRO A 155 15.31 9.11 12.51
C PRO A 155 16.76 9.09 12.98
N VAL A 156 17.39 10.26 13.02
CA VAL A 156 18.80 10.41 13.43
C VAL A 156 18.97 10.92 14.87
N THR A 157 17.89 11.34 15.53
CA THR A 157 17.91 11.78 16.92
C THR A 157 16.73 11.20 17.71
N TRP A 158 16.92 11.04 19.03
CA TRP A 158 15.89 10.55 19.94
C TRP A 158 14.74 11.53 20.18
N SER A 159 14.92 12.81 19.85
CA SER A 159 13.87 13.83 19.93
C SER A 159 12.69 13.54 18.98
N ILE A 160 12.85 12.61 18.03
CA ILE A 160 11.78 12.14 17.15
C ILE A 160 10.58 11.57 17.93
N VAL A 161 10.84 10.90 19.06
CA VAL A 161 9.78 10.21 19.82
C VAL A 161 8.81 11.20 20.48
N PRO A 162 9.28 12.16 21.30
CA PRO A 162 8.38 13.17 21.86
C PRO A 162 7.74 14.06 20.78
N ASN A 163 8.47 14.41 19.71
CA ASN A 163 7.87 15.14 18.59
C ASN A 163 6.78 14.34 17.86
N ALA A 164 6.93 13.03 17.70
CA ALA A 164 5.89 12.20 17.10
C ALA A 164 4.64 12.13 17.97
N ALA A 165 4.79 12.13 19.30
CA ALA A 165 3.67 12.25 20.23
C ALA A 165 2.96 13.60 20.10
N SER A 166 3.72 14.71 19.99
CA SER A 166 3.17 16.04 19.70
C SER A 166 2.37 16.07 18.40
N ALA A 167 2.94 15.57 17.30
CA ALA A 167 2.29 15.52 16.00
C ALA A 167 1.02 14.63 16.04
N ALA A 168 1.07 13.49 16.72
CA ALA A 168 -0.10 12.63 16.89
C ALA A 168 -1.23 13.35 17.65
N LEU A 169 -0.90 14.07 18.72
CA LEU A 169 -1.87 14.86 19.49
C LEU A 169 -2.46 16.01 18.65
N GLN A 170 -1.64 16.69 17.86
CA GLN A 170 -2.05 17.75 16.93
C GLN A 170 -3.06 17.19 15.90
N TYR A 171 -2.72 16.10 15.20
CA TYR A 171 -3.63 15.43 14.28
C TYR A 171 -4.95 15.00 14.94
N ALA A 172 -4.87 14.37 16.13
CA ALA A 172 -6.04 13.93 16.87
C ALA A 172 -6.96 15.09 17.29
N SER A 173 -6.40 16.28 17.52
CA SER A 173 -7.16 17.48 17.91
C SER A 173 -7.77 18.28 16.75
N LEU A 174 -7.50 17.87 15.50
CA LEU A 174 -7.82 18.60 14.28
C LEU A 174 -7.18 19.99 14.19
N ASP A 175 -6.08 20.19 14.93
CA ASP A 175 -5.22 21.36 14.87
C ASP A 175 -3.89 20.90 14.27
N TRP A 176 -3.91 20.73 12.95
CA TRP A 176 -2.88 19.99 12.23
C TRP A 176 -1.59 20.80 12.11
N PRO A 177 -0.42 20.14 12.22
CA PRO A 177 0.85 20.83 12.04
C PRO A 177 0.93 21.44 10.64
N MET A 178 1.54 22.63 10.54
CA MET A 178 1.94 23.17 9.25
C MET A 178 3.02 22.26 8.65
N GLU A 179 2.61 21.42 7.69
CA GLU A 179 3.50 20.52 6.98
C GLU A 179 4.41 21.31 6.04
N ASN A 180 5.72 21.03 6.07
CA ASN A 180 6.66 21.55 5.08
C ASN A 180 7.47 20.42 4.47
N GLY A 181 6.78 19.49 3.78
CA GLY A 181 7.38 18.29 3.21
C GLY A 181 8.51 18.54 2.19
N TRP A 182 8.63 19.77 1.68
CA TRP A 182 9.76 20.19 0.86
C TRP A 182 11.06 20.29 1.67
N ILE A 183 11.00 20.89 2.86
CA ILE A 183 12.17 21.03 3.73
C ILE A 183 12.30 19.80 4.62
N ASN A 184 11.23 19.41 5.30
CA ASN A 184 11.25 18.36 6.31
C ASN A 184 9.85 17.82 6.62
N TYR A 185 9.76 16.51 6.83
CA TYR A 185 8.53 15.88 7.31
C TYR A 185 8.38 16.08 8.81
N ASN A 186 7.14 16.11 9.30
CA ASN A 186 6.93 16.03 10.74
C ASN A 186 7.36 14.65 11.29
N ALA A 187 7.61 14.57 12.59
CA ALA A 187 8.18 13.37 13.22
C ALA A 187 7.32 12.11 13.06
N LEU A 188 5.98 12.26 13.09
CA LEU A 188 5.06 11.13 12.91
C LEU A 188 5.08 10.61 11.47
N GLN A 189 5.16 11.52 10.49
CA GLN A 189 5.36 11.16 9.08
C GLN A 189 6.71 10.47 8.88
N THR A 190 7.81 11.01 9.41
CA THR A 190 9.16 10.40 9.29
C THR A 190 9.17 8.97 9.84
N ILE A 191 8.63 8.73 11.04
CA ILE A 191 8.51 7.37 11.60
C ILE A 191 7.65 6.49 10.69
N SER A 192 6.53 7.00 10.19
CA SER A 192 5.64 6.23 9.31
C SER A 192 6.34 5.83 8.00
N TYR A 193 7.08 6.76 7.38
CA TYR A 193 7.83 6.51 6.16
C TYR A 193 9.01 5.58 6.39
N PHE A 194 9.72 5.72 7.52
CA PHE A 194 10.74 4.77 7.94
C PHE A 194 10.17 3.34 8.03
N LEU A 195 9.04 3.18 8.72
CA LEU A 195 8.39 1.88 8.87
C LEU A 195 7.95 1.31 7.52
N VAL A 196 7.37 2.13 6.64
CA VAL A 196 6.96 1.69 5.30
C VAL A 196 8.14 1.23 4.46
N VAL A 197 9.17 2.06 4.37
CA VAL A 197 10.32 1.84 3.48
C VAL A 197 11.23 0.77 4.04
N PHE A 198 11.68 0.89 5.29
CA PHE A 198 12.75 0.05 5.84
C PHE A 198 12.28 -1.17 6.62
N VAL A 199 10.99 -1.29 6.94
CA VAL A 199 10.46 -2.42 7.70
C VAL A 199 9.40 -3.19 6.91
N ALA A 200 8.29 -2.54 6.56
CA ALA A 200 7.14 -3.18 5.93
C ALA A 200 7.47 -3.71 4.52
N ALA A 201 8.12 -2.91 3.68
CA ALA A 201 8.50 -3.34 2.33
C ALA A 201 9.49 -4.53 2.32
N PRO A 202 10.61 -4.51 3.08
CA PRO A 202 11.46 -5.67 3.24
C PRO A 202 10.74 -6.89 3.83
N LEU A 203 9.86 -6.69 4.82
CA LEU A 203 9.08 -7.78 5.40
C LEU A 203 8.11 -8.39 4.39
N ALA A 204 7.47 -7.57 3.55
CA ALA A 204 6.61 -8.04 2.45
C ALA A 204 7.41 -8.90 1.46
N LEU A 205 8.62 -8.47 1.09
CA LEU A 205 9.52 -9.22 0.22
C LEU A 205 9.93 -10.56 0.85
N LEU A 206 10.40 -10.56 2.10
CA LEU A 206 10.85 -11.76 2.80
C LEU A 206 9.73 -12.78 2.96
N THR A 207 8.56 -12.32 3.39
CA THR A 207 7.37 -13.17 3.53
C THR A 207 6.87 -13.65 2.18
N GLY A 208 6.87 -12.81 1.13
CA GLY A 208 6.49 -13.18 -0.24
C GLY A 208 7.43 -14.23 -0.85
N LEU A 209 8.74 -14.06 -0.71
CA LEU A 209 9.75 -15.05 -1.12
C LEU A 209 9.55 -16.39 -0.40
N ARG A 210 9.21 -16.36 0.89
CA ARG A 210 8.92 -17.57 1.67
C ARG A 210 7.66 -18.30 1.19
N LEU A 211 6.66 -17.58 0.72
CA LEU A 211 5.42 -18.12 0.15
C LEU A 211 5.57 -18.53 -1.32
N SER A 212 6.63 -18.06 -1.99
CA SER A 212 6.89 -18.33 -3.40
C SER A 212 7.27 -19.81 -3.65
N PRO A 213 6.83 -20.39 -4.78
CA PRO A 213 7.25 -21.72 -5.23
C PRO A 213 8.77 -21.87 -5.45
N SER A 214 9.51 -20.75 -5.52
CA SER A 214 10.96 -20.73 -5.67
C SER A 214 11.71 -21.08 -4.37
N TRP A 215 11.03 -21.09 -3.22
CA TRP A 215 11.62 -21.39 -1.92
C TRP A 215 11.77 -22.90 -1.69
N THR A 216 13.00 -23.40 -1.66
CA THR A 216 13.29 -24.85 -1.57
C THR A 216 14.12 -25.26 -0.35
N SER A 217 14.54 -24.31 0.49
CA SER A 217 15.44 -24.60 1.63
C SER A 217 14.69 -25.26 2.79
N ARG A 218 15.06 -26.50 3.13
CA ARG A 218 14.50 -27.26 4.27
C ARG A 218 14.86 -26.62 5.62
N ARG A 219 16.12 -26.21 5.81
CA ARG A 219 16.60 -25.56 7.05
C ARG A 219 15.84 -24.27 7.33
N MET A 220 15.73 -23.38 6.33
CA MET A 220 15.02 -22.11 6.51
C MET A 220 13.51 -22.30 6.69
N SER A 221 12.94 -23.37 6.12
CA SER A 221 11.53 -23.70 6.32
C SER A 221 11.21 -24.15 7.75
N ALA A 222 12.19 -24.68 8.48
CA ALA A 222 12.04 -24.99 9.91
C ALA A 222 12.08 -23.73 10.79
N LEU A 223 12.98 -22.79 10.47
CA LEU A 223 13.11 -21.53 11.21
C LEU A 223 11.97 -20.55 10.92
N PHE A 224 11.43 -20.57 9.69
CA PHE A 224 10.33 -19.70 9.29
C PHE A 224 9.14 -20.51 8.74
N PRO A 225 8.19 -20.91 9.61
CA PRO A 225 7.04 -21.72 9.22
C PRO A 225 6.11 -21.00 8.24
N ILE A 226 5.55 -21.74 7.28
CA ILE A 226 4.65 -21.19 6.24
C ILE A 226 3.40 -20.49 6.83
N ARG A 227 2.90 -20.98 7.97
CA ARG A 227 1.75 -20.39 8.66
C ARG A 227 2.06 -18.97 9.14
N VAL A 228 3.23 -18.80 9.76
CA VAL A 228 3.70 -17.49 10.25
C VAL A 228 3.97 -16.56 9.07
N ALA A 229 4.66 -17.03 8.03
CA ALA A 229 4.93 -16.24 6.84
C ALA A 229 3.65 -15.72 6.18
N ARG A 230 2.61 -16.58 6.07
CA ARG A 230 1.30 -16.18 5.53
C ARG A 230 0.59 -15.15 6.40
N ALA A 231 0.59 -15.36 7.73
CA ALA A 231 -0.03 -14.44 8.66
C ALA A 231 0.63 -13.06 8.60
N LEU A 232 1.97 -13.02 8.64
CA LEU A 232 2.74 -11.78 8.51
C LEU A 232 2.54 -11.10 7.16
N HIS A 233 2.55 -11.85 6.05
CA HIS A 233 2.33 -11.28 4.72
C HIS A 233 0.98 -10.59 4.61
N VAL A 234 -0.09 -11.23 5.13
CA VAL A 234 -1.42 -10.62 5.17
C VAL A 234 -1.45 -9.41 6.11
N ALA A 235 -0.81 -9.49 7.28
CA ALA A 235 -0.74 -8.36 8.20
C ALA A 235 -0.04 -7.15 7.57
N VAL A 236 1.07 -7.36 6.85
CA VAL A 236 1.79 -6.30 6.13
C VAL A 236 0.95 -5.72 4.99
N MET A 237 0.22 -6.56 4.23
CA MET A 237 -0.72 -6.06 3.22
C MET A 237 -1.80 -5.17 3.84
N LEU A 238 -2.37 -5.56 4.99
CA LEU A 238 -3.36 -4.75 5.70
C LEU A 238 -2.76 -3.45 6.24
N PHE A 239 -1.52 -3.50 6.75
CA PHE A 239 -0.77 -2.31 7.14
C PHE A 239 -0.59 -1.33 5.97
N PHE A 240 -0.19 -1.81 4.78
CA PHE A 240 -0.09 -0.96 3.59
C PHE A 240 -1.44 -0.34 3.21
N VAL A 241 -2.53 -1.10 3.26
CA VAL A 241 -3.88 -0.55 2.99
C VAL A 241 -4.23 0.56 3.98
N ALA A 242 -3.98 0.35 5.27
CA ALA A 242 -4.24 1.35 6.30
C ALA A 242 -3.36 2.59 6.11
N PHE A 243 -2.05 2.41 5.90
CA PHE A 243 -1.10 3.48 5.64
C PHE A 243 -1.51 4.31 4.41
N ILE A 244 -1.76 3.67 3.26
CA ILE A 244 -2.15 4.35 2.02
C ILE A 244 -3.44 5.14 2.24
N SER A 245 -4.42 4.57 2.94
CA SER A 245 -5.71 5.24 3.19
C SER A 245 -5.52 6.51 4.01
N VAL A 246 -4.79 6.44 5.13
CA VAL A 246 -4.49 7.59 5.98
C VAL A 246 -3.60 8.61 5.26
N HIS A 247 -2.56 8.14 4.59
CA HIS A 247 -1.63 8.98 3.85
C HIS A 247 -2.34 9.79 2.76
N VAL A 248 -3.13 9.13 1.91
CA VAL A 248 -3.89 9.82 0.85
C VAL A 248 -4.91 10.78 1.44
N PHE A 249 -5.60 10.40 2.52
CA PHE A 249 -6.50 11.32 3.21
C PHE A 249 -5.78 12.59 3.67
N LEU A 250 -4.63 12.46 4.34
CA LEU A 250 -3.84 13.60 4.80
C LEU A 250 -3.35 14.45 3.62
N VAL A 251 -2.85 13.83 2.54
CA VAL A 251 -2.43 14.56 1.33
C VAL A 251 -3.51 15.51 0.83
N PHE A 252 -4.77 15.07 0.77
CA PHE A 252 -5.87 15.90 0.28
C PHE A 252 -6.41 16.92 1.26
N THR A 253 -6.13 16.75 2.55
CA THR A 253 -6.72 17.58 3.61
C THR A 253 -5.71 18.56 4.23
N THR A 254 -4.39 18.36 4.07
CA THR A 254 -3.32 19.24 4.58
C THR A 254 -2.70 20.16 3.50
N GLY A 255 -3.43 20.45 2.42
CA GLY A 255 -2.94 21.27 1.31
C GLY A 255 -2.67 20.46 0.03
N ALA A 256 -3.74 19.95 -0.59
CA ALA A 256 -3.70 19.02 -1.72
C ALA A 256 -2.77 19.46 -2.87
N LEU A 257 -2.90 20.70 -3.35
CA LEU A 257 -2.10 21.18 -4.50
C LEU A 257 -0.61 21.21 -4.18
N ARG A 258 -0.24 21.71 -2.99
CA ARG A 258 1.14 21.75 -2.54
C ARG A 258 1.73 20.35 -2.38
N ASN A 259 1.03 19.49 -1.67
CA ASN A 259 1.43 18.10 -1.44
C ASN A 259 1.61 17.33 -2.77
N LEU A 260 0.68 17.50 -3.71
CA LEU A 260 0.78 16.87 -5.03
C LEU A 260 1.92 17.46 -5.87
N ASN A 261 2.20 18.76 -5.78
CA ASN A 261 3.37 19.35 -6.44
C ASN A 261 4.68 18.81 -5.90
N HIS A 262 4.81 18.64 -4.59
CA HIS A 262 5.96 18.00 -3.96
C HIS A 262 6.17 16.58 -4.53
N MET A 263 5.13 15.74 -4.47
CA MET A 263 5.26 14.32 -4.78
C MET A 263 5.23 13.95 -6.27
N TYR A 264 4.54 14.72 -7.12
CA TYR A 264 4.36 14.38 -8.54
C TYR A 264 5.04 15.35 -9.51
N ALA A 265 5.19 16.62 -9.15
CA ALA A 265 5.83 17.62 -10.01
C ALA A 265 7.24 18.01 -9.55
N ALA A 266 7.73 17.51 -8.40
CA ALA A 266 9.04 17.83 -7.86
C ALA A 266 9.30 19.34 -7.74
N GLN A 267 8.30 20.11 -7.27
CA GLN A 267 8.40 21.56 -7.09
C GLN A 267 7.69 22.03 -5.81
N ASP A 268 8.16 23.10 -5.19
CA ASP A 268 7.50 23.75 -4.05
C ASP A 268 6.58 24.87 -4.51
N GLY A 269 5.32 24.54 -4.77
CA GLY A 269 4.32 25.52 -5.20
C GLY A 269 2.90 24.97 -5.09
N GLU A 270 1.92 25.82 -5.36
CA GLU A 270 0.49 25.48 -5.23
C GLU A 270 -0.24 25.41 -6.59
N GLY A 271 0.52 25.35 -7.68
CA GLY A 271 -0.04 25.21 -9.03
C GLY A 271 -0.69 23.84 -9.31
N TRP A 272 -1.30 23.69 -10.48
CA TRP A 272 -2.03 22.48 -10.86
C TRP A 272 -1.18 21.36 -11.47
N HIS A 273 0.12 21.58 -11.68
CA HIS A 273 0.99 20.63 -12.38
C HIS A 273 1.05 19.26 -11.70
N GLY A 274 1.31 19.23 -10.39
CA GLY A 274 1.35 17.98 -9.61
C GLY A 274 0.01 17.25 -9.63
N PHE A 275 -1.09 18.00 -9.53
CA PHE A 275 -2.43 17.43 -9.66
C PHE A 275 -2.68 16.80 -11.03
N ALA A 276 -2.29 17.47 -12.12
CA ALA A 276 -2.45 16.94 -13.47
C ALA A 276 -1.64 15.65 -13.69
N ILE A 277 -0.40 15.59 -13.19
CA ILE A 277 0.44 14.39 -13.26
C ILE A 277 -0.16 13.25 -12.43
N PHE A 278 -0.64 13.55 -11.21
CA PHE A 278 -1.36 12.59 -10.37
C PHE A 278 -2.60 12.03 -11.06
N ALA A 279 -3.43 12.90 -11.65
CA ALA A 279 -4.63 12.49 -12.39
C ALA A 279 -4.27 11.59 -13.58
N GLY A 280 -3.21 11.92 -14.32
CA GLY A 280 -2.67 11.08 -15.39
C GLY A 280 -2.24 9.70 -14.89
N ALA A 281 -1.49 9.64 -13.78
CA ALA A 281 -1.07 8.36 -13.17
C ALA A 281 -2.28 7.53 -12.70
N LEU A 282 -3.33 8.16 -12.17
CA LEU A 282 -4.58 7.50 -11.79
C LEU A 282 -5.31 6.94 -13.01
N VAL A 283 -5.42 7.72 -14.10
CA VAL A 283 -6.00 7.25 -15.37
C VAL A 283 -5.24 6.05 -15.91
N VAL A 284 -3.91 6.08 -15.93
CA VAL A 284 -3.08 4.94 -16.34
C VAL A 284 -3.37 3.71 -15.47
N THR A 285 -3.44 3.89 -14.15
CA THR A 285 -3.77 2.80 -13.21
C THR A 285 -5.14 2.19 -13.54
N ILE A 286 -6.16 3.02 -13.77
CA ILE A 286 -7.52 2.58 -14.11
C ILE A 286 -7.55 1.86 -15.46
N VAL A 287 -6.86 2.38 -16.48
CA VAL A 287 -6.78 1.76 -17.82
C VAL A 287 -6.12 0.39 -17.73
N VAL A 288 -4.98 0.26 -17.05
CA VAL A 288 -4.31 -1.03 -16.86
C VAL A 288 -5.18 -1.99 -16.06
N TRP A 289 -5.89 -1.50 -15.04
CA TRP A 289 -6.82 -2.30 -14.25
C TRP A 289 -8.00 -2.82 -15.08
N ALA A 290 -8.59 -1.97 -15.91
CA ALA A 290 -9.69 -2.32 -16.81
C ALA A 290 -9.23 -3.28 -17.93
N ALA A 291 -7.98 -3.13 -18.39
CA ALA A 291 -7.34 -4.00 -19.38
C ALA A 291 -6.92 -5.36 -18.82
N ALA A 292 -6.67 -5.48 -17.51
CA ALA A 292 -6.27 -6.71 -16.82
C ALA A 292 -7.41 -7.75 -16.69
N ARG A 293 -8.15 -7.98 -17.78
CA ARG A 293 -9.18 -9.01 -17.94
C ARG A 293 -8.53 -10.40 -18.08
N PRO A 294 -9.23 -11.49 -17.72
CA PRO A 294 -8.67 -12.85 -17.78
C PRO A 294 -8.07 -13.23 -19.14
N ARG A 295 -8.70 -12.80 -20.26
CA ARG A 295 -8.19 -13.05 -21.62
C ARG A 295 -6.82 -12.39 -21.87
N VAL A 296 -6.68 -11.13 -21.45
CA VAL A 296 -5.43 -10.36 -21.63
C VAL A 296 -4.32 -10.93 -20.74
N VAL A 297 -4.64 -11.19 -19.46
CA VAL A 297 -3.68 -11.82 -18.53
C VAL A 297 -3.19 -13.17 -19.06
N ARG A 298 -4.08 -13.98 -19.61
CA ARG A 298 -3.72 -15.24 -20.26
C ARG A 298 -2.82 -15.03 -21.48
N ALA A 299 -3.15 -14.09 -22.36
CA ALA A 299 -2.33 -13.81 -23.53
C ALA A 299 -0.90 -13.41 -23.15
N ILE A 300 -0.75 -12.53 -22.15
CA ILE A 300 0.56 -12.11 -21.65
C ILE A 300 1.30 -13.29 -20.99
N ALA A 301 0.60 -14.07 -20.16
CA ALA A 301 1.21 -15.23 -19.50
C ALA A 301 1.71 -16.28 -20.51
N ALA A 302 0.99 -16.46 -21.63
CA ALA A 302 1.37 -17.39 -22.69
C ALA A 302 2.69 -17.02 -23.38
N LEU A 303 3.13 -15.76 -23.32
CA LEU A 303 4.42 -15.32 -23.87
C LEU A 303 5.63 -15.96 -23.14
N THR A 304 5.44 -16.37 -21.89
CA THR A 304 6.53 -16.86 -21.01
C THR A 304 6.31 -18.30 -20.53
N GLY A 305 5.22 -18.95 -20.94
CA GLY A 305 4.89 -20.30 -20.50
C GLY A 305 3.64 -20.87 -21.12
N THR A 306 3.30 -22.11 -20.76
CA THR A 306 2.08 -22.78 -21.20
C THR A 306 0.97 -22.63 -20.16
N ILE A 307 -0.27 -22.49 -20.65
CA ILE A 307 -1.46 -22.33 -19.82
C ILE A 307 -2.27 -23.62 -19.88
N THR A 308 -2.73 -24.10 -18.73
CA THR A 308 -3.57 -25.29 -18.60
C THR A 308 -4.70 -25.02 -17.64
N ASP A 309 -5.89 -25.52 -17.96
CA ASP A 309 -7.04 -25.44 -17.06
C ASP A 309 -7.22 -26.73 -16.25
N ARG A 310 -7.92 -26.62 -15.13
CA ARG A 310 -8.43 -27.79 -14.42
C ARG A 310 -9.48 -28.48 -15.32
N PRO A 311 -9.44 -29.82 -15.47
CA PRO A 311 -10.51 -30.56 -16.14
C PRO A 311 -11.87 -30.25 -15.51
N ALA A 312 -12.93 -30.21 -16.31
CA ALA A 312 -14.29 -30.09 -15.80
C ALA A 312 -14.60 -31.28 -14.86
N PRO A 313 -15.42 -31.09 -13.81
CA PRO A 313 -15.94 -32.22 -13.05
C PRO A 313 -16.65 -33.21 -13.99
N PRO A 314 -16.56 -34.52 -13.74
CA PRO A 314 -17.37 -35.49 -14.51
C PRO A 314 -18.86 -35.15 -14.35
N PRO A 315 -19.68 -35.39 -15.39
CA PRO A 315 -21.13 -35.18 -15.30
C PRO A 315 -21.68 -36.00 -14.13
N GLN A 316 -22.53 -35.38 -13.30
CA GLN A 316 -23.23 -36.13 -12.26
C GLN A 316 -24.20 -37.12 -12.94
N PRO A 317 -24.35 -38.34 -12.42
CA PRO A 317 -25.37 -39.26 -12.93
C PRO A 317 -26.74 -38.56 -12.88
N ALA A 318 -27.49 -38.67 -13.97
CA ALA A 318 -28.87 -38.18 -14.02
C ALA A 318 -29.70 -38.86 -12.91
N PRO A 319 -30.67 -38.14 -12.30
CA PRO A 319 -31.48 -38.68 -11.21
C PRO A 319 -32.26 -39.94 -11.60
#